data_AF-A0A954TFN9-F1
#
_entry.id   AF-A0A954TFN9-F1
#
_cell.length_a   1.000
_cell.length_b   1.000
_cell.length_c   1.000
_cell.angle_alpha   90.00
_cell.angle_beta   90.00
_cell.angle_gamma   90.00
#
_symmetry.space_group_name_H-M   'P 1'
#
loop_
_entity.id
_entity.type
_entity.pdbx_description
1 polymer ?
#
loop_
_entity_poly.entity_id
_entity_poly.type
_entity_poly.pdbx_seq_one_letter_code
_entity_poly.pdbx_strand_id
1 'polypeptide(L)'
;MNSRQFTCLLVEQDGSKTKSSIATLPSERLPPGNVTIRVSYSSLNYKDALAYQGHPGIAKHLPHVPGIDAVGTVLESQSEKFKTGDSVIVTGYDLGQGTWGGWSIP
;
A
#
# COMPACT_ATOMS: atom_id res chain seq x y z
N MET A 1 14.04 -0.34 21.03
CA MET A 1 12.66 0.01 20.59
C MET A 1 12.38 -0.83 19.36
N ASN A 2 11.41 -1.75 19.40
CA ASN A 2 11.13 -2.61 18.25
C ASN A 2 10.41 -1.78 17.17
N SER A 3 11.07 -1.53 16.04
CA SER A 3 10.41 -0.97 14.85
C SER A 3 9.32 -1.93 14.38
N ARG A 4 8.13 -1.40 14.09
CA ARG A 4 7.04 -2.20 13.51
C ARG A 4 7.42 -2.56 12.08
N GLN A 5 7.04 -3.77 11.67
CA GLN A 5 7.24 -4.25 10.31
C GLN A 5 5.88 -4.62 9.71
N PHE A 6 5.84 -4.71 8.39
CA PHE A 6 4.68 -5.20 7.64
C PHE A 6 5.17 -5.96 6.41
N THR A 7 4.37 -6.92 5.95
CA THR A 7 4.64 -7.67 4.73
C THR A 7 3.80 -7.12 3.58
N CYS A 8 4.38 -6.97 2.40
CA CYS A 8 3.69 -6.40 1.24
C CYS A 8 4.14 -7.06 -0.06
N LEU A 9 3.36 -6.85 -1.11
CA LEU A 9 3.81 -7.10 -2.48
C LEU A 9 4.53 -5.86 -3.01
N LEU A 10 5.84 -5.94 -3.11
CA LEU A 10 6.70 -4.84 -3.52
C LEU A 10 7.09 -5.02 -4.99
N VAL A 11 6.86 -3.98 -5.79
CA VAL A 11 7.30 -3.87 -7.18
C VAL A 11 8.50 -2.93 -7.21
N GLU A 12 9.62 -3.41 -7.73
CA GLU A 12 10.89 -2.68 -7.80
C GLU A 12 11.44 -2.66 -9.23
N GLN A 13 12.27 -1.66 -9.53
CA GLN A 13 13.02 -1.61 -10.78
C GLN A 13 14.23 -2.56 -10.69
N ASP A 14 14.38 -3.44 -11.68
CA ASP A 14 15.52 -4.34 -11.83
C ASP A 14 16.13 -4.15 -13.23
N GLY A 15 17.10 -3.24 -13.31
CA GLY A 15 17.70 -2.81 -14.58
C GLY A 15 16.66 -2.18 -15.51
N SER A 16 16.40 -2.80 -16.66
CA SER A 16 15.39 -2.37 -17.64
C SER A 16 14.02 -3.02 -17.43
N LYS A 17 13.88 -3.91 -16.45
CA LYS A 17 12.65 -4.63 -16.13
C LYS A 17 12.14 -4.24 -14.75
N THR A 18 10.94 -4.70 -14.43
CA THR A 18 10.38 -4.63 -13.08
C THR A 18 10.33 -6.02 -12.47
N LYS A 19 10.50 -6.10 -11.15
CA LYS A 19 10.44 -7.32 -10.37
C LYS A 19 9.46 -7.13 -9.24
N SER A 20 8.57 -8.10 -9.07
CA SER A 20 7.53 -8.08 -8.05
C SER A 20 7.73 -9.24 -7.09
N SER A 21 7.80 -8.96 -5.80
CA SER A 21 8.07 -9.97 -4.76
C SER A 21 7.38 -9.63 -3.44
N ILE A 22 7.15 -10.64 -2.62
CA ILE A 22 6.75 -10.43 -1.23
C ILE A 22 7.97 -9.97 -0.44
N ALA A 23 7.83 -8.86 0.28
CA ALA A 23 8.88 -8.27 1.11
C ALA A 23 8.33 -7.86 2.47
N THR A 24 9.15 -7.99 3.51
CA THR A 24 8.87 -7.46 4.85
C THR A 24 9.68 -6.18 5.04
N LEU A 25 8.99 -5.09 5.32
CA LEU A 25 9.58 -3.74 5.43
C LEU A 25 9.28 -3.12 6.79
N PRO A 26 10.17 -2.24 7.30
CA PRO A 26 9.87 -1.43 8.47
C PRO A 26 8.80 -0.39 8.15
N SER A 27 7.90 -0.10 9.09
CA SER A 27 6.78 0.85 8.96
C SER A 27 7.21 2.26 8.56
N GLU A 28 8.46 2.63 8.86
CA GLU A 28 9.13 3.88 8.51
C GLU A 28 9.32 4.04 6.99
N ARG A 29 9.13 2.96 6.21
CA ARG A 29 9.13 2.98 4.74
C ARG A 29 7.78 3.33 4.13
N LEU A 30 6.70 3.38 4.93
CA LEU A 30 5.39 3.80 4.42
C LEU A 30 5.47 5.24 3.88
N PRO A 31 4.80 5.54 2.75
CA PRO A 31 4.68 6.91 2.29
C PRO A 31 3.99 7.81 3.34
N PRO A 32 4.25 9.14 3.30
CA PRO A 32 3.58 10.08 4.19
C PRO A 32 2.05 10.00 4.06
N GLY A 33 1.34 10.08 5.19
CA GLY A 33 -0.12 10.07 5.23
C GLY A 33 -0.64 10.43 6.62
N ASN A 34 -1.92 10.85 6.67
CA ASN A 34 -2.55 11.29 7.93
C ASN A 34 -3.22 10.14 8.70
N VAL A 35 -3.48 9.00 8.06
CA VAL A 35 -4.16 7.85 8.65
C VAL A 35 -3.43 6.58 8.22
N THR A 36 -2.97 5.81 9.20
CA THR A 36 -2.35 4.50 8.98
C THR A 36 -3.39 3.42 9.23
N ILE A 37 -3.60 2.54 8.26
CA ILE A 37 -4.61 1.48 8.31
C ILE A 37 -3.91 0.13 8.43
N ARG A 38 -4.32 -0.67 9.41
CA ARG A 38 -4.01 -2.11 9.45
C ARG A 38 -4.95 -2.82 8.49
N VAL A 39 -4.46 -3.09 7.28
CA VAL A 39 -5.24 -3.74 6.24
C VAL A 39 -5.60 -5.17 6.66
N SER A 40 -6.86 -5.52 6.48
CA SER A 40 -7.40 -6.88 6.70
C SER A 40 -7.74 -7.57 5.38
N TYR A 41 -8.22 -6.79 4.41
CA TYR A 41 -8.58 -7.28 3.08
C TYR A 41 -8.25 -6.24 2.00
N SER A 42 -7.99 -6.74 0.80
CA SER A 42 -7.89 -5.99 -0.44
C SER A 42 -8.55 -6.82 -1.55
N SER A 43 -8.52 -6.31 -2.77
CA SER A 43 -9.09 -6.93 -3.96
C SER A 43 -8.02 -7.06 -5.05
N LEU A 44 -8.38 -7.70 -6.15
CA LEU A 44 -7.57 -7.76 -7.36
C LEU A 44 -8.40 -7.21 -8.52
N ASN A 45 -8.04 -6.03 -8.99
CA ASN A 45 -8.63 -5.43 -10.19
C ASN A 45 -7.66 -5.50 -11.38
N TYR A 46 -8.17 -5.24 -12.58
CA TYR A 46 -7.34 -5.14 -13.78
C TYR A 46 -6.21 -4.09 -13.65
N LYS A 47 -6.51 -2.94 -13.02
CA LYS A 47 -5.51 -1.91 -12.72
C LYS A 47 -4.39 -2.42 -11.81
N ASP A 48 -4.71 -3.26 -10.84
CA ASP A 48 -3.71 -3.78 -9.91
C ASP A 48 -2.77 -4.77 -10.61
N ALA A 49 -3.28 -5.55 -11.57
CA ALA A 49 -2.43 -6.41 -12.41
C ALA A 49 -1.42 -5.59 -13.25
N LEU A 50 -1.83 -4.42 -13.75
CA LEU A 50 -0.92 -3.51 -14.44
C LEU A 50 0.12 -2.89 -13.49
N ALA A 51 -0.29 -2.51 -12.28
CA ALA A 51 0.62 -2.02 -11.25
C ALA A 51 1.62 -3.09 -10.81
N TYR A 52 1.19 -4.35 -10.69
CA TYR A 52 2.04 -5.51 -10.42
C TYR A 52 3.12 -5.71 -11.49
N GLN A 53 2.81 -5.39 -12.75
CA GLN A 53 3.78 -5.41 -13.86
C GLN A 53 4.65 -4.15 -13.92
N GLY A 54 4.42 -3.17 -13.04
CA GLY A 54 5.13 -1.90 -13.03
C GLY A 54 4.78 -0.99 -14.23
N HIS A 55 3.55 -1.09 -14.75
CA HIS A 55 3.10 -0.26 -15.86
C HIS A 55 3.17 1.24 -15.47
N PRO A 56 3.92 2.09 -16.20
CA PRO A 56 4.24 3.46 -15.76
C PRO A 56 3.02 4.39 -15.70
N GLY A 57 1.97 4.07 -16.46
CA GLY A 57 0.70 4.79 -16.39
C GLY A 57 -0.12 4.51 -15.12
N ILE A 58 0.23 3.48 -14.34
CA ILE A 58 -0.45 3.09 -13.10
C ILE A 58 0.50 3.21 -11.91
N ALA A 59 1.61 2.48 -11.91
CA ALA A 59 2.66 2.58 -10.88
C ALA A 59 3.60 3.75 -11.25
N LYS A 60 3.26 4.95 -10.78
CA LYS A 60 3.97 6.18 -11.19
C LYS A 60 5.41 6.26 -10.68
N HIS A 61 5.68 5.62 -9.54
CA HIS A 61 6.97 5.65 -8.85
C HIS A 61 7.32 4.25 -8.38
N LEU A 62 8.59 3.86 -8.49
CA LEU A 62 9.11 2.62 -7.93
C LEU A 62 10.14 2.96 -6.83
N PRO A 63 10.20 2.19 -5.73
CA PRO A 63 9.40 0.99 -5.44
C PRO A 63 7.93 1.29 -5.12
N HIS A 64 7.03 0.36 -5.48
CA HIS A 64 5.57 0.51 -5.35
C HIS A 64 4.91 -0.69 -4.68
N VAL A 65 3.86 -0.43 -3.90
CA VAL A 65 2.94 -1.48 -3.42
C VAL A 65 1.60 -1.31 -4.13
N PRO A 66 1.13 -2.27 -4.94
CA PRO A 66 -0.17 -2.18 -5.61
C PRO A 66 -1.38 -2.34 -4.68
N GLY A 67 -2.58 -2.30 -5.25
CA GLY A 67 -3.85 -2.49 -4.54
C GLY A 67 -4.60 -1.17 -4.38
N ILE A 68 -5.54 -0.90 -5.29
CA ILE A 68 -6.36 0.32 -5.25
C ILE A 68 -7.47 0.29 -4.18
N ASP A 69 -7.71 -0.87 -3.57
CA ASP A 69 -8.72 -1.06 -2.53
C ASP A 69 -8.07 -1.55 -1.23
N ALA A 70 -8.50 -1.03 -0.08
CA ALA A 70 -8.14 -1.55 1.22
C ALA A 70 -9.31 -1.45 2.20
N VAL A 71 -9.51 -2.51 2.97
CA VAL A 71 -10.43 -2.55 4.12
C VAL A 71 -9.62 -2.94 5.34
N GLY A 72 -9.85 -2.27 6.46
CA GLY A 72 -9.14 -2.58 7.70
C GLY A 72 -9.53 -1.69 8.85
N THR A 73 -8.62 -1.60 9.81
CA THR A 73 -8.82 -0.82 11.03
C THR A 73 -7.79 0.30 11.11
N VAL A 74 -8.19 1.49 11.52
CA VAL A 74 -7.28 2.59 11.78
C VAL A 74 -6.33 2.21 12.90
N LEU A 75 -5.04 2.17 12.58
CA LEU A 75 -3.95 1.93 13.53
C LEU A 75 -3.58 3.24 14.23
N GLU A 76 -3.32 4.29 13.46
CA GLU A 76 -2.93 5.62 13.92
C GLU A 76 -3.57 6.68 13.03
N SER A 77 -3.92 7.84 13.60
CA SER A 77 -4.56 8.94 12.86
C SER A 77 -4.11 10.29 13.40
N GLN A 78 -3.82 11.21 12.48
CA GLN A 78 -3.65 12.64 12.69
C GLN A 78 -4.87 13.44 12.19
N SER A 79 -5.92 12.74 11.72
CA SER A 79 -7.16 13.35 11.27
C SER A 79 -8.19 13.40 12.39
N GLU A 80 -8.92 14.51 12.49
CA GLU A 80 -10.07 14.63 13.42
C GLU A 80 -11.25 13.73 13.02
N LYS A 81 -11.29 13.25 11.76
CA LYS A 81 -12.40 12.46 11.20
C LYS A 81 -12.33 10.97 11.52
N PHE A 82 -11.13 10.46 11.84
CA PHE A 82 -10.88 9.04 12.05
C PHE A 82 -10.08 8.82 13.32
N LYS A 83 -10.47 7.83 14.11
CA LYS A 83 -9.84 7.48 15.38
C LYS A 83 -9.27 6.07 15.31
N THR A 84 -8.22 5.81 16.08
CA THR A 84 -7.68 4.46 16.24
C THR A 84 -8.79 3.49 16.65
N GLY A 85 -8.88 2.36 15.95
CA GLY A 85 -9.93 1.34 16.15
C GLY A 85 -11.11 1.44 15.17
N ASP A 86 -11.25 2.55 14.43
CA ASP A 86 -12.33 2.67 13.44
C ASP A 86 -12.14 1.67 12.30
N SER A 87 -13.23 1.04 11.89
CA SER A 87 -13.27 0.23 10.67
C SER A 87 -13.44 1.15 9.46
N VAL A 88 -12.56 1.00 8.47
CA VAL A 88 -12.49 1.89 7.31
C VAL A 88 -12.35 1.11 6.02
N ILE A 89 -12.85 1.71 4.94
CA ILE A 89 -12.64 1.30 3.57
C ILE A 89 -12.09 2.48 2.78
N VAL A 90 -11.15 2.21 1.89
CA VAL A 90 -10.65 3.14 0.88
C VAL A 90 -10.61 2.43 -0.46
N THR A 91 -11.14 3.08 -1.49
CA THR A 91 -11.13 2.58 -2.88
C THR A 91 -10.75 3.73 -3.82
N GLY A 92 -9.77 3.49 -4.70
CA GLY A 92 -9.33 4.46 -5.70
C GLY A 92 -8.55 5.66 -5.17
N TYR A 93 -8.85 6.85 -5.68
CA TYR A 93 -8.03 8.06 -5.53
C TYR A 93 -6.57 7.82 -5.98
N ASP A 94 -5.60 8.14 -5.13
CA ASP A 94 -4.17 7.95 -5.40
C ASP A 94 -3.62 6.61 -4.85
N LEU A 95 -4.41 5.90 -4.03
CA LEU A 95 -4.02 4.63 -3.42
C LEU A 95 -3.77 3.57 -4.50
N GLY A 96 -2.64 2.86 -4.39
CA GLY A 96 -2.24 1.82 -5.35
C GLY A 96 -1.81 2.35 -6.72
N GLN A 97 -1.76 3.68 -6.91
CA GLN A 97 -1.32 4.34 -8.15
C GLN A 97 -0.11 5.25 -7.92
N GLY A 98 -0.33 6.43 -7.32
CA GLY A 98 0.75 7.37 -6.95
C GLY A 98 1.33 7.09 -5.57
N THR A 99 0.51 6.53 -4.68
CA THR A 99 0.87 6.14 -3.32
C THR A 99 0.72 4.63 -3.14
N TRP A 100 1.49 4.04 -2.22
CA TRP A 100 1.43 2.62 -1.90
C TRP A 100 0.02 2.19 -1.49
N GLY A 101 -0.38 0.99 -1.93
CA GLY A 101 -1.73 0.47 -1.89
C GLY A 101 -2.00 -0.60 -0.85
N GLY A 102 -3.16 -1.26 -1.02
CA GLY A 102 -3.74 -2.21 -0.09
C GLY A 102 -3.13 -3.61 -0.08
N TRP A 103 -2.15 -3.93 -0.94
CA TRP A 103 -1.50 -5.25 -0.93
C TRP A 103 -0.40 -5.35 0.12
N SER A 104 -0.79 -5.11 1.37
CA SER A 104 0.02 -5.24 2.56
C SER A 104 -0.75 -5.92 3.70
N ILE A 105 -0.02 -6.59 4.58
CA ILE A 105 -0.52 -7.20 5.80
C ILE A 105 0.45 -6.87 6.95
N PRO A 106 -0.06 -6.74 8.19
CA PRO A 106 0.79 -6.56 9.37
C PRO A 106 1.78 -7.71 9.58
#